data_AF-A0A1H0XX26-F1
#
_entry.id   AF-A0A1H0XX26-F1
#
_cell.length_a   1.000
_cell.length_b   1.000
_cell.length_c   1.000
_cell.angle_alpha   90.00
_cell.angle_beta   90.00
_cell.angle_gamma   90.00
#
_symmetry.space_group_name_H-M   'P 1'
#
loop_
_entity.id
_entity.type
_entity.pdbx_description
1 polymer ?
#
loop_
_entity_poly.entity_id
_entity_poly.type
_entity_poly.pdbx_seq_one_letter_code
_entity_poly.pdbx_strand_id
1 'polypeptide(L)' 'MEPQKKNKPNSLVIILFALVVLMVIIYFILVMFFPTVFEHMTTGDIQPVPNK' A
#
# COMPACT_ATOMS: atom_id res chain seq x y z
N MET A 1 -38.74 12.41 17.59
CA MET A 1 -37.34 12.46 18.09
C MET A 1 -36.51 13.05 16.97
N GLU A 2 -35.91 14.23 17.17
CA GLU A 2 -35.00 14.80 16.18
C GLU A 2 -33.63 14.12 16.31
N PRO A 3 -33.13 13.38 15.31
CA PRO A 3 -31.93 12.57 15.49
C PRO A 3 -30.78 13.18 14.70
N GLN A 4 -29.94 14.04 15.28
CA GLN A 4 -28.83 14.62 14.49
C GLN A 4 -27.50 14.70 15.23
N LYS A 5 -27.01 13.59 15.79
CA LYS A 5 -25.57 13.37 15.91
C LYS A 5 -25.10 12.50 14.75
N LYS A 6 -24.76 13.15 13.63
CA LYS A 6 -24.17 12.46 12.46
C LYS A 6 -22.83 11.86 12.89
N ASN A 7 -22.73 10.53 12.87
CA ASN A 7 -21.48 9.82 13.17
C ASN A 7 -20.50 10.09 12.02
N LYS A 8 -19.72 11.16 12.16
CA LYS A 8 -18.64 11.46 11.23
C LYS A 8 -17.41 10.68 11.70
N PRO A 9 -16.72 9.97 10.79
CA PRO A 9 -15.47 9.32 11.16
C PRO A 9 -14.53 10.35 11.77
N ASN A 10 -13.85 9.95 12.84
CA ASN A 10 -12.88 10.81 13.51
C ASN A 10 -11.83 11.25 12.48
N SER A 11 -11.45 12.53 12.51
CA SER A 11 -10.46 13.09 11.59
C SER A 11 -9.15 12.30 11.61
N LEU A 12 -8.77 11.76 12.78
CA LEU A 12 -7.62 10.88 12.93
C LEU A 12 -7.71 9.63 12.05
N VAL A 13 -8.88 9.00 11.97
CA VAL A 13 -9.10 7.80 11.14
C VAL A 13 -8.99 8.13 9.66
N ILE A 14 -9.50 9.28 9.24
CA ILE A 14 -9.40 9.76 7.85
C ILE A 14 -7.93 9.99 7.48
N ILE A 15 -7.16 10.64 8.37
CA ILE A 15 -5.74 10.90 8.15
C ILE A 15 -4.95 9.59 8.07
N LEU A 16 -5.21 8.66 8.98
CA LEU A 16 -4.53 7.36 8.98
C LEU A 16 -4.78 6.60 7.68
N PHE A 17 -6.04 6.58 7.21
CA PHE A 17 -6.38 5.95 5.94
C PHE A 17 -5.71 6.67 4.75
N ALA A 18 -5.70 8.00 4.74
CA ALA A 18 -5.05 8.79 3.70
C ALA A 18 -3.53 8.52 3.62
N LEU A 19 -2.86 8.33 4.76
CA LEU A 19 -1.43 7.98 4.80
C LEU A 19 -1.14 6.62 4.15
N VAL A 20 -2.02 5.63 4.36
CA VAL A 20 -1.88 4.31 3.71
C VAL A 20 -2.03 4.46 2.19
N VAL A 21 -3.06 5.17 1.73
CA VAL A 21 -3.26 5.42 0.29
C VAL A 21 -2.07 6.18 -0.31
N LEU A 22 -1.54 7.18 0.40
CA LEU A 22 -0.36 7.93 -0.02
C LEU A 22 0.87 7.03 -0.17
N MET A 23 1.11 6.11 0.78
CA MET A 23 2.21 5.14 0.70
C MET A 23 2.09 4.24 -0.54
N VAL A 24 0.88 3.78 -0.86
CA VAL A 24 0.63 2.97 -2.06
C VAL A 24 0.95 3.77 -3.34
N ILE A 25 0.53 5.03 -3.42
CA ILE A 25 0.83 5.89 -4.58
C ILE A 25 2.35 6.09 -4.71
N ILE A 26 3.04 6.37 -3.60
CA ILE A 26 4.49 6.55 -3.59
C ILE A 26 5.19 5.28 -4.08
N TYR A 27 4.77 4.10 -3.61
CA TYR A 27 5.31 2.82 -4.08
C TYR A 27 5.20 2.68 -5.60
N PHE A 28 4.03 2.96 -6.18
CA PHE A 28 3.85 2.88 -7.64
C PHE A 28 4.74 3.85 -8.41
N ILE A 29 4.89 5.09 -7.93
CA ILE A 29 5.79 6.07 -8.53
C ILE A 29 7.24 5.55 -8.46
N LEU A 30 7.68 5.07 -7.30
CA LEU A 30 9.04 4.58 -7.13
C LEU A 30 9.35 3.37 -8.01
N VAL A 31 8.43 2.40 -8.11
CA VAL A 31 8.62 1.23 -8.99
C VAL A 31 8.65 1.64 -10.46
N MET A 32 7.84 2.62 -10.88
CA MET A 32 7.80 3.07 -12.27
C MET A 32 9.06 3.83 -12.71
N PHE A 33 9.59 4.70 -11.85
CA PHE A 33 10.71 5.58 -12.20
C PHE A 33 12.07 5.09 -11.67
N PHE A 34 12.09 4.27 -10.61
CA PHE A 34 13.30 3.75 -9.97
C PHE A 34 13.26 2.22 -9.81
N PRO A 35 13.05 1.46 -10.91
CA PRO A 35 12.91 0.00 -10.83
C PRO A 35 14.15 -0.69 -10.24
N THR A 36 15.34 -0.10 -10.42
CA THR A 36 16.61 -0.64 -9.93
C THR A 36 16.68 -0.76 -8.40
N VAL A 37 15.97 0.10 -7.66
CA VAL A 37 15.91 0.04 -6.19
C VAL A 37 15.18 -1.23 -5.72
N PHE A 38 14.35 -1.82 -6.59
CA PHE A 38 13.52 -2.98 -6.29
C PHE A 38 14.07 -4.29 -6.88
N GLU A 39 15.19 -4.27 -7.60
CA GLU A 39 15.78 -5.46 -8.26
C GLU A 39 16.18 -6.58 -7.29
N HIS A 40 16.52 -6.24 -6.06
CA HIS A 40 16.88 -7.21 -5.03
C HIS A 40 15.70 -7.71 -4.20
N MET A 41 14.47 -7.27 -4.51
CA MET A 41 13.29 -7.82 -3.85
C MET A 41 12.99 -9.21 -4.41
N THR A 42 12.70 -10.15 -3.51
CA THR A 42 12.28 -11.48 -3.91
C THR A 42 10.96 -11.38 -4.68
N THR A 43 10.97 -11.68 -5.97
CA THR A 43 9.81 -11.72 -6.87
C THR A 43 8.86 -12.88 -6.57
N GLY A 44 9.26 -13.81 -5.68
CA GLY A 44 8.50 -15.02 -5.40
C GLY A 44 8.63 -16.06 -6.51
N ASP A 45 9.59 -15.89 -7.43
CA ASP A 45 9.89 -16.88 -8.46
C ASP A 45 10.26 -18.21 -7.79
N ILE A 46 9.45 -19.22 -8.04
CA ILE A 46 9.68 -20.59 -7.59
C ILE A 46 10.95 -21.07 -8.29
N GLN A 47 12.04 -21.20 -7.55
CA GLN A 47 13.25 -21.81 -8.09
C GLN A 47 12.89 -23.22 -8.60
N PRO A 48 13.15 -23.54 -9.89
CA PRO A 48 12.84 -24.86 -10.40
C PRO A 48 13.64 -25.88 -9.60
N VAL A 49 12.94 -26.79 -8.93
CA VAL A 49 13.57 -27.90 -8.20
C VAL A 49 14.38 -28.70 -9.22
N PRO A 50 15.72 -28.85 -9.05
CA PRO A 50 16.51 -29.65 -9.96
C PRO A 50 15.97 -31.09 -9.98
N ASN A 51 15.55 -31.56 -11.15
CA ASN A 51 15.13 -32.94 -11.32
C ASN A 51 16.37 -33.82 -11.20
N LYS A 52 16.46 -34.60 -10.11
CA LYS A 52 17.59 -35.51 -9.83
C LYS A 52 17.58 -36.69 -10.79
#